data_AF-A0A0J8RTC8-F1
#
_entry.id   AF-A0A0J8RTC8-F1
#
_cell.length_a   1.000
_cell.length_b   1.000
_cell.length_c   1.000
_cell.angle_alpha   90.00
_cell.angle_beta   90.00
_cell.angle_gamma   90.00
#
_symmetry.space_group_name_H-M   'P 1'
#
loop_
_entity.id
_entity.type
_entity.pdbx_description
1 polymer ?
#
loop_
_entity_poly.entity_id
_entity_poly.type
_entity_poly.pdbx_seq_one_letter_code
_entity_poly.pdbx_strand_id
1 'polypeptide(L)'
;MASYRSYITSPFSDAVVECMRRLYPESLADKSFDNTGLLLEAPWNRKRQLKNSALLTIDLTQAVAAEAIERGDSIIIAYRTVQP
;
A
#
# COMPACT_ATOMS: atom_id res chain seq x y z
N MET A 1 -17.00 12.94 -9.94
CA MET A 1 -17.41 11.62 -10.48
C MET A 1 -16.15 10.86 -10.84
N ALA A 2 -15.60 10.08 -9.92
CA ALA A 2 -14.39 9.28 -10.17
C ALA A 2 -14.79 7.86 -10.61
N SER A 3 -14.09 7.38 -11.64
CA SER A 3 -14.33 6.13 -12.35
C SER A 3 -14.36 4.89 -11.44
N TYR A 4 -15.27 3.98 -11.77
CA TYR A 4 -15.57 2.72 -11.11
C TYR A 4 -14.33 1.80 -11.04
N ARG A 5 -13.86 1.48 -9.81
CA ARG A 5 -12.86 0.43 -9.56
C ARG A 5 -13.43 -0.92 -10.04
N SER A 6 -13.13 -1.33 -11.27
CA SER A 6 -13.51 -2.63 -11.82
C SER A 6 -12.44 -3.71 -11.62
N TYR A 7 -11.60 -3.57 -10.60
CA TYR A 7 -10.56 -4.53 -10.24
C TYR A 7 -10.89 -5.07 -8.86
N ILE A 8 -10.86 -6.39 -8.70
CA ILE A 8 -11.06 -7.03 -7.41
C ILE A 8 -9.82 -6.71 -6.56
N THR A 9 -9.99 -6.02 -5.43
CA THR A 9 -8.92 -5.63 -4.50
C THR A 9 -8.89 -6.57 -3.30
N SER A 10 -7.69 -6.85 -2.78
CA SER A 10 -7.54 -7.75 -1.63
C SER A 10 -8.28 -7.19 -0.40
N PRO A 11 -9.13 -7.98 0.30
CA PRO A 11 -9.89 -7.51 1.46
C PRO A 11 -8.97 -7.08 2.60
N PHE A 12 -7.80 -7.73 2.72
CA PHE A 12 -6.79 -7.33 3.70
C PHE A 12 -6.17 -5.98 3.34
N SER A 13 -5.83 -5.76 2.06
CA SER A 13 -5.30 -4.47 1.60
C SER A 13 -6.32 -3.34 1.79
N ASP A 14 -7.59 -3.59 1.49
CA ASP A 14 -8.67 -2.62 1.72
C ASP A 14 -8.80 -2.25 3.21
N ALA A 15 -8.76 -3.25 4.10
CA ALA A 15 -8.79 -3.02 5.54
C ALA A 15 -7.59 -2.19 6.01
N VAL A 16 -6.38 -2.49 5.54
CA VAL A 16 -5.17 -1.72 5.89
C VAL A 16 -5.26 -0.28 5.40
N VAL A 17 -5.68 -0.06 4.15
CA VAL A 17 -5.85 1.29 3.58
C VAL A 17 -6.90 2.09 4.34
N GLU A 18 -8.03 1.47 4.70
CA GLU A 18 -9.07 2.12 5.50
C GLU A 18 -8.56 2.49 6.89
N CYS A 19 -7.83 1.59 7.57
CA CYS A 19 -7.19 1.88 8.85
C CYS A 19 -6.22 3.06 8.74
N MET A 20 -5.37 3.08 7.70
CA MET A 20 -4.42 4.18 7.48
C MET A 20 -5.13 5.51 7.26
N ARG A 21 -6.21 5.56 6.47
CA ARG A 21 -7.00 6.78 6.26
C ARG A 21 -7.66 7.30 7.54
N ARG A 22 -8.05 6.40 8.45
CA ARG A 22 -8.66 6.78 9.73
C ARG A 22 -7.63 7.33 10.71
N LEU A 23 -6.44 6.72 10.77
CA LEU A 23 -5.37 7.10 11.71
C LEU A 23 -4.56 8.29 11.20
N TYR A 24 -4.30 8.33 9.89
CA TYR A 24 -3.48 9.33 9.21
C TYR A 24 -4.25 9.85 7.97
N PRO A 25 -5.23 10.74 8.17
CA PRO A 25 -6.07 11.22 7.07
C PRO A 25 -5.25 11.88 5.96
N GLU A 26 -5.51 11.50 4.71
CA GLU A 26 -4.88 12.08 3.50
C GLU A 26 -5.11 13.60 3.40
N SER A 27 -6.13 14.15 4.08
CA SER A 27 -6.36 15.61 4.15
C SER A 27 -5.28 16.39 4.89
N LEU A 28 -4.44 15.71 5.67
CA LEU A 28 -3.30 16.31 6.37
C LEU A 28 -2.05 16.38 5.48
N ALA A 29 -2.03 15.68 4.34
CA ALA A 29 -0.94 15.73 3.38
C ALA A 29 -1.03 16.99 2.53
N ASP A 30 0.12 17.53 2.13
CA ASP A 30 0.18 18.66 1.22
C ASP A 30 -0.08 18.19 -0.21
N LYS A 31 -1.29 18.43 -0.70
CA LYS A 31 -1.74 17.99 -2.02
C LYS A 31 -0.94 18.57 -3.19
N SER A 32 -0.12 19.61 -2.97
CA SER A 32 0.73 20.18 -4.00
C SER A 32 1.98 19.36 -4.27
N PHE A 33 2.44 18.52 -3.33
CA PHE A 33 3.68 17.76 -3.51
C PHE A 33 3.70 16.36 -2.89
N ASP A 34 2.79 16.03 -1.98
CA ASP A 34 2.75 14.72 -1.32
C ASP A 34 2.02 13.67 -2.15
N ASN A 35 2.76 12.63 -2.57
CA ASN A 35 2.17 11.42 -3.14
C ASN A 35 1.78 10.46 -2.01
N THR A 36 0.64 10.72 -1.36
CA THR A 36 0.12 9.90 -0.26
C THR A 36 -1.06 9.03 -0.68
N GLY A 37 -1.32 7.97 0.08
CA GLY A 37 -2.40 7.00 -0.17
C GLY A 37 -1.88 5.70 -0.75
N LEU A 38 -2.76 4.94 -1.41
CA LEU A 38 -2.37 3.72 -2.11
C LEU A 38 -1.78 4.07 -3.48
N LEU A 39 -0.47 3.87 -3.63
CA LEU A 39 0.28 4.28 -4.83
C LEU A 39 0.37 3.17 -5.90
N LEU A 40 0.53 1.92 -5.47
CA LEU A 40 0.67 0.77 -6.35
C LEU A 40 -0.02 -0.45 -5.75
N GLU A 41 -0.82 -1.13 -6.56
CA GLU A 41 -1.41 -2.42 -6.21
C GLU A 41 -1.33 -3.37 -7.40
N ALA A 42 -1.04 -4.64 -7.12
CA ALA A 42 -1.13 -5.71 -8.11
C ALA A 42 -2.58 -6.23 -8.19
N PRO A 43 -3.03 -6.75 -9.35
CA PRO A 43 -4.35 -7.38 -9.45
C PRO A 43 -4.50 -8.50 -8.43
N TRP A 44 -5.62 -8.52 -7.68
CA TRP A 44 -5.83 -9.57 -6.69
C TRP A 44 -6.05 -10.93 -7.35
N ASN A 45 -5.24 -11.90 -6.96
CA ASN A 45 -5.41 -13.29 -7.32
C ASN A 45 -5.84 -14.13 -6.11
N ARG A 46 -7.11 -14.54 -6.07
CA ARG A 46 -7.66 -15.40 -4.99
C ARG A 46 -6.94 -16.73 -4.82
N LYS A 47 -6.29 -17.26 -5.87
CA LYS A 47 -5.53 -18.53 -5.84
C LYS A 47 -4.11 -18.36 -5.30
N ARG A 48 -3.59 -17.13 -5.24
CA ARG A 48 -2.21 -16.81 -4.81
C ARG A 48 -2.27 -15.73 -3.75
N GLN A 49 -2.64 -16.12 -2.53
CA GLN A 49 -2.73 -15.21 -1.38
C GLN A 49 -1.39 -15.18 -0.65
N LEU A 50 -0.93 -13.97 -0.34
CA LEU A 50 0.20 -13.72 0.55
C LEU A 50 -0.28 -13.74 2.01
N LYS A 51 0.62 -13.57 2.98
CA LYS A 51 0.25 -13.48 4.39
C LYS A 51 -0.49 -12.19 4.65
N ASN A 52 -1.50 -12.21 5.51
CA ASN A 52 -2.19 -11.00 6.00
C ASN A 52 -1.28 -10.21 6.96
N SER A 53 -0.15 -9.73 6.47
CA SER A 53 0.85 -8.97 7.18
C SER A 53 1.25 -7.72 6.40
N ALA A 54 1.67 -6.71 7.14
CA ALA A 54 2.07 -5.41 6.62
C ALA A 54 3.50 -5.13 7.09
N LEU A 55 4.36 -4.71 6.16
CA LEU A 55 5.71 -4.25 6.45
C LEU A 55 5.71 -2.71 6.55
N LEU A 56 6.04 -2.18 7.71
CA LEU A 56 6.19 -0.74 7.94
C LEU A 56 7.66 -0.35 7.75
N THR A 57 7.92 0.67 6.93
CA THR A 57 9.26 1.20 6.66
C THR A 57 9.26 2.72 6.57
N ILE A 58 10.45 3.32 6.69
CA ILE A 58 10.63 4.74 6.39
C ILE A 58 10.69 4.93 4.87
N ASP A 59 11.64 4.26 4.21
CA ASP A 59 11.87 4.38 2.76
C ASP A 59 11.59 3.04 2.07
N LEU A 60 10.95 3.08 0.90
CA LEU A 60 10.76 1.91 0.04
C LEU A 60 12.01 1.71 -0.86
N THR A 61 12.98 0.96 -0.37
CA THR A 61 14.17 0.57 -1.14
C THR A 61 14.02 -0.80 -1.79
N GLN A 62 14.90 -1.14 -2.74
CA GLN A 62 14.94 -2.48 -3.34
C GLN A 62 15.16 -3.58 -2.30
N ALA A 63 15.99 -3.32 -1.28
CA ALA A 63 16.24 -4.28 -0.20
C ALA A 63 14.97 -4.53 0.64
N VAL A 64 14.20 -3.47 0.95
CA VAL A 64 12.92 -3.59 1.66
C VAL A 64 11.88 -4.32 0.82
N ALA A 65 11.84 -4.07 -0.49
CA ALA A 65 10.95 -4.81 -1.40
C ALA A 65 11.31 -6.30 -1.46
N ALA A 66 12.60 -6.63 -1.51
CA ALA A 66 13.08 -8.01 -1.46
C ALA A 66 12.73 -8.70 -0.13
N GLU A 67 12.90 -8.00 1.00
CA GLU A 67 12.51 -8.48 2.33
C GLU A 67 11.01 -8.83 2.39
N ALA A 68 10.14 -7.92 1.92
CA ALA A 68 8.69 -8.15 1.91
C ALA A 68 8.30 -9.38 1.07
N ILE A 69 8.99 -9.58 -0.06
CA ILE A 69 8.77 -10.75 -0.94
C ILE A 69 9.20 -12.04 -0.22
N GLU A 70 10.37 -12.06 0.40
CA GLU A 70 10.89 -13.22 1.13
C GLU A 70 9.99 -13.60 2.31
N ARG A 71 9.53 -12.60 3.06
CA ARG A 71 8.61 -12.80 4.19
C ARG A 71 7.19 -13.15 3.76
N GLY A 72 6.81 -12.82 2.52
CA GLY A 72 5.47 -12.99 1.99
C GLY A 72 4.47 -11.98 2.56
N ASP A 73 4.90 -10.76 2.85
CA ASP A 73 4.05 -9.66 3.32
C ASP A 73 3.11 -9.19 2.20
N SER A 74 1.85 -8.88 2.54
CA SER A 74 0.82 -8.50 1.55
C SER A 74 0.86 -7.02 1.17
N ILE A 75 1.45 -6.17 2.01
CA ILE A 75 1.45 -4.72 1.81
C ILE A 75 2.67 -4.10 2.49
N ILE A 76 3.25 -3.09 1.84
CA ILE A 76 4.31 -2.25 2.41
C ILE A 76 3.71 -0.88 2.67
N ILE A 77 3.91 -0.34 3.87
CA ILE A 77 3.56 1.03 4.23
C ILE A 77 4.88 1.78 4.40
N ALA A 78 5.11 2.79 3.57
CA ALA A 78 6.31 3.62 3.60
C ALA A 78 5.95 5.08 3.90
N TYR A 79 6.77 5.75 4.71
CA TYR A 79 6.61 7.18 4.99
C TYR A 79 7.09 8.05 3.83
N ARG A 80 8.22 7.69 3.22
CA ARG A 80 8.78 8.37 2.06
C ARG A 80 8.81 7.44 0.86
N THR A 81 8.29 7.93 -0.26
CA THR A 81 8.48 7.29 -1.57
C THR A 81 9.88 7.61 -2.08
N VAL A 82 10.64 6.61 -2.51
CA VAL A 82 11.91 6.84 -3.20
C VAL A 82 11.62 7.56 -4.53
N GLN A 83 12.20 8.74 -4.73
CA GLN A 83 12.35 9.32 -6.07
C GLN A 83 13.39 8.47 -6.83
N PRO A 84 13.17 8.20 -8.13
CA PRO A 84 14.06 7.38 -8.96
C PRO A 84 15.49 7.92 -9.04
#